data_AF-A0A935AHP0-F1
#
_entry.id   AF-A0A935AHP0-F1
#
_cell.length_a   1.000
_cell.length_b   1.000
_cell.length_c   1.000
_cell.angle_alpha   90.00
_cell.angle_beta   90.00
_cell.angle_gamma   90.00
#
_symmetry.space_group_name_H-M   'P 1'
#
loop_
_entity.id
_entity.type
_entity.pdbx_description
1 polymer ?
#
loop_
_entity_poly.entity_id
_entity_poly.type
_entity_poly.pdbx_seq_one_letter_code
_entity_poly.pdbx_strand_id
1 'polypeptide(L)'
;MSTNNFFAKFLRFIGIVLMGLTGGFTLLGGIGTTCAALFPANYESMAALAPFQWLYILFVLAGIALGIWGIRATVNLVRGRSDSYRMSLQALIAGTLVGGLHIYMSQMLRGASMPVDAVVYTTVLTLVVFLLFKIPGIWQGVDFAKAKADRNKPAGGTAAILLGIMTLTIQYTMGATHTWGGVNYAGAFNTGMTLTGFGLLLLGTGIFVSMAKVWETGFRLEVQKRGA
;
A
#
# COMPACT_ATOMS: atom_id res chain seq x y z
N MET A 1 -8.65 3.16 26.64
CA MET A 1 -9.62 3.68 25.64
C MET A 1 -10.58 2.58 25.22
N SER A 2 -11.88 2.85 25.06
CA SER A 2 -12.85 1.84 24.60
C SER A 2 -12.74 1.59 23.09
N THR A 3 -12.84 0.32 22.68
CA THR A 3 -12.83 -0.14 21.27
C THR A 3 -13.96 0.47 20.44
N ASN A 4 -15.05 0.92 21.06
CA ASN A 4 -16.20 1.47 20.35
C ASN A 4 -16.24 3.00 20.26
N ASN A 5 -15.25 3.69 20.85
CA ASN A 5 -15.10 5.14 20.71
C ASN A 5 -14.78 5.51 19.24
N PHE A 6 -15.31 6.66 18.80
CA PHE A 6 -14.96 7.32 17.55
C PHE A 6 -13.44 7.37 17.29
N PHE A 7 -12.64 7.80 18.25
CA PHE A 7 -11.19 7.92 18.07
C PHE A 7 -10.53 6.56 17.75
N ALA A 8 -10.92 5.50 18.46
CA ALA A 8 -10.44 4.14 18.19
C ALA A 8 -10.87 3.60 16.81
N LYS A 9 -12.07 3.95 16.35
CA LYS A 9 -12.54 3.62 14.98
C LYS A 9 -11.74 4.37 13.92
N PHE A 10 -11.52 5.67 14.15
CA PHE A 10 -10.73 6.52 13.26
C PHE A 10 -9.29 6.02 13.12
N LEU A 11 -8.62 5.67 14.22
CA LEU A 11 -7.26 5.14 14.17
C LEU A 11 -7.17 3.80 13.41
N ARG A 12 -8.13 2.90 13.60
CA ARG A 12 -8.20 1.65 12.80
C ARG A 12 -8.42 1.93 11.32
N PHE A 13 -9.29 2.89 11.00
CA PHE A 13 -9.53 3.32 9.64
C PHE A 13 -8.24 3.84 8.98
N ILE A 14 -7.56 4.79 9.62
CA ILE A 14 -6.30 5.34 9.13
C ILE A 14 -5.22 4.25 9.01
N GLY A 15 -5.12 3.35 9.99
CA GLY A 15 -4.17 2.23 9.95
C GLY A 15 -4.35 1.32 8.74
N ILE A 16 -5.60 0.98 8.40
CA ILE A 16 -5.91 0.15 7.22
C ILE A 16 -5.58 0.91 5.93
N VAL A 17 -5.96 2.18 5.84
CA VAL A 17 -5.69 3.01 4.65
C VAL A 17 -4.19 3.16 4.42
N LEU A 18 -3.44 3.51 5.46
CA LEU A 18 -1.98 3.64 5.38
C LEU A 18 -1.29 2.33 4.99
N MET A 19 -1.71 1.21 5.59
CA MET A 19 -1.16 -0.10 5.23
C MET A 19 -1.46 -0.46 3.76
N GLY A 20 -2.68 -0.19 3.29
CA GLY A 20 -3.08 -0.46 1.91
C GLY A 20 -2.29 0.37 0.90
N LEU A 21 -2.16 1.67 1.16
CA LEU A 21 -1.34 2.58 0.34
C LEU A 21 0.13 2.17 0.37
N THR A 22 0.68 1.84 1.54
CA THR A 22 2.09 1.42 1.68
C THR A 22 2.37 0.13 0.92
N GLY A 23 1.53 -0.89 1.09
CA GLY A 23 1.68 -2.16 0.37
C GLY A 23 1.56 -1.98 -1.14
N GLY A 24 0.58 -1.19 -1.59
CA GLY A 24 0.42 -0.86 -3.00
C GLY A 24 1.58 -0.06 -3.57
N PHE A 25 2.06 0.96 -2.86
CA PHE A 25 3.19 1.78 -3.31
C PHE A 25 4.50 0.98 -3.34
N THR A 26 4.69 0.07 -2.39
CA THR A 26 5.83 -0.87 -2.39
C THR A 26 5.80 -1.80 -3.60
N LEU A 27 4.62 -2.35 -3.92
CA LEU A 27 4.44 -3.21 -5.10
C LEU A 27 4.76 -2.44 -6.40
N LEU A 28 4.19 -1.24 -6.54
CA LEU A 28 4.44 -0.39 -7.70
C LEU A 28 5.91 0.04 -7.81
N GLY A 29 6.55 0.36 -6.69
CA GLY A 29 7.98 0.68 -6.64
C GLY A 29 8.87 -0.50 -7.05
N GLY A 30 8.54 -1.71 -6.60
CA GLY A 30 9.22 -2.93 -7.03
C GLY A 30 9.11 -3.15 -8.55
N ILE A 31 7.90 -3.09 -9.10
CA ILE A 31 7.65 -3.21 -10.54
C ILE A 31 8.37 -2.12 -11.32
N GLY A 32 8.29 -0.87 -10.85
CA GLY A 32 8.91 0.29 -11.51
C GLY A 32 10.44 0.26 -11.52
N THR A 33 11.08 -0.49 -10.62
CA THR A 33 12.54 -0.66 -10.60
C THR A 33 13.03 -1.63 -11.69
N THR A 34 12.13 -2.34 -12.38
CA THR A 34 12.49 -3.35 -13.39
C THR A 34 13.35 -2.79 -14.53
N CYS A 35 13.13 -1.53 -14.96
CA CYS A 35 13.96 -0.92 -16.02
C CYS A 35 15.43 -0.78 -15.61
N ALA A 36 15.68 -0.34 -14.36
CA ALA A 36 17.02 -0.25 -13.80
C ALA A 36 17.66 -1.64 -13.55
N ALA A 37 16.84 -2.65 -13.25
CA ALA A 37 17.30 -4.00 -12.97
C ALA A 37 17.57 -4.86 -14.21
N LEU A 38 16.84 -4.66 -15.32
CA LEU A 38 16.98 -5.49 -16.51
C LEU A 38 17.79 -4.81 -17.62
N PHE A 39 17.78 -3.48 -17.68
CA PHE A 39 18.39 -2.72 -18.77
C PHE A 39 19.23 -1.53 -18.28
N PRO A 40 20.12 -1.70 -17.28
CA PRO A 40 20.88 -0.58 -16.70
C PRO A 40 21.77 0.14 -17.74
N ALA A 41 22.28 -0.56 -18.74
CA ALA A 41 23.15 0.01 -19.78
C ALA A 41 22.41 0.90 -20.79
N ASN A 42 21.07 0.82 -20.85
CA ASN A 42 20.28 1.63 -21.77
C ASN A 42 20.08 3.07 -21.27
N TYR A 43 20.51 3.37 -20.03
CA TYR A 43 20.32 4.67 -19.39
C TYR A 43 21.64 5.13 -18.77
N GLU A 44 22.15 6.28 -19.21
CA GLU A 44 23.44 6.83 -18.74
C GLU A 44 23.49 6.95 -17.21
N SER A 45 22.41 7.45 -16.59
CA SER A 45 22.24 7.55 -15.13
C SER A 45 22.23 6.21 -14.37
N MET A 46 22.12 5.09 -15.07
CA MET A 46 22.03 3.73 -14.48
C MET A 46 23.18 2.83 -14.95
N ALA A 47 24.09 3.30 -15.80
CA ALA A 47 25.19 2.51 -16.33
C ALA A 47 26.08 1.93 -15.22
N ALA A 48 26.29 2.69 -14.13
CA ALA A 48 27.04 2.26 -12.95
C ALA A 48 26.41 1.05 -12.22
N LEU A 49 25.15 0.72 -12.50
CA LEU A 49 24.47 -0.44 -11.93
C LEU A 49 24.72 -1.72 -12.70
N ALA A 50 25.22 -1.65 -13.94
CA ALA A 50 25.39 -2.82 -14.79
C ALA A 50 26.22 -3.96 -14.13
N PRO A 51 27.32 -3.69 -13.41
CA PRO A 51 28.06 -4.73 -12.69
C PRO A 51 27.27 -5.35 -11.52
N PHE A 52 26.27 -4.63 -11.00
CA PHE A 52 25.44 -5.02 -9.84
C PHE A 52 24.01 -5.39 -10.25
N GLN A 53 23.78 -5.70 -11.53
CA GLN A 53 22.45 -5.97 -12.06
C GLN A 53 21.69 -7.04 -11.27
N TRP A 54 22.38 -8.10 -10.85
CA TRP A 54 21.83 -9.18 -10.03
C TRP A 54 21.21 -8.67 -8.72
N LEU A 55 21.83 -7.68 -8.08
CA LEU A 55 21.37 -7.10 -6.82
C LEU A 55 20.07 -6.30 -7.04
N TYR A 56 19.98 -5.56 -8.14
CA TYR A 56 18.77 -4.81 -8.49
C TYR A 56 17.61 -5.73 -8.88
N ILE A 57 17.88 -6.88 -9.50
CA ILE A 57 16.87 -7.92 -9.70
C ILE A 57 16.34 -8.42 -8.35
N LEU A 58 17.21 -8.65 -7.37
CA LEU A 58 16.77 -9.02 -6.02
C LEU A 58 15.91 -7.92 -5.37
N PHE A 59 16.26 -6.64 -5.54
CA PHE A 59 15.42 -5.54 -5.05
C PHE A 59 14.03 -5.50 -5.71
N VAL A 60 13.94 -5.77 -7.01
CA VAL A 60 12.64 -5.89 -7.70
C VAL A 60 11.81 -7.03 -7.12
N LEU A 61 12.39 -8.23 -7.02
CA LEU A 61 11.70 -9.41 -6.49
C LEU A 61 11.26 -9.21 -5.04
N ALA A 62 12.14 -8.65 -4.21
CA ALA A 62 11.84 -8.34 -2.82
C ALA A 62 10.74 -7.28 -2.71
N GLY A 63 10.80 -6.21 -3.50
CA GLY A 63 9.78 -5.17 -3.54
C GLY A 63 8.40 -5.70 -3.91
N ILE A 64 8.32 -6.57 -4.93
CA ILE A 64 7.07 -7.23 -5.32
C ILE A 64 6.54 -8.12 -4.19
N ALA A 65 7.40 -8.97 -3.62
CA ALA A 65 7.02 -9.88 -2.54
C ALA A 65 6.52 -9.12 -1.29
N LEU A 66 7.24 -8.06 -0.89
CA LEU A 66 6.89 -7.20 0.23
C LEU A 66 5.60 -6.42 -0.04
N GLY A 67 5.40 -5.93 -1.27
CA GLY A 67 4.17 -5.26 -1.67
C GLY A 67 2.94 -6.18 -1.58
N ILE A 68 3.05 -7.40 -2.12
CA ILE A 68 2.00 -8.43 -1.99
C ILE A 68 1.74 -8.77 -0.53
N TRP A 69 2.80 -8.91 0.28
CA TRP A 69 2.67 -9.18 1.70
C TRP A 69 1.97 -8.04 2.44
N GLY A 70 2.27 -6.78 2.10
CA GLY A 70 1.62 -5.60 2.64
C GLY A 70 0.13 -5.51 2.27
N ILE A 71 -0.24 -5.84 1.03
CA ILE A 71 -1.64 -5.93 0.60
C ILE A 71 -2.36 -7.03 1.38
N ARG A 72 -1.74 -8.19 1.56
CA ARG A 72 -2.30 -9.29 2.36
C ARG A 72 -2.50 -8.89 3.82
N ALA A 73 -1.54 -8.17 4.42
CA ALA A 73 -1.67 -7.64 5.77
C ALA A 73 -2.85 -6.65 5.87
N THR A 74 -3.03 -5.79 4.87
CA THR A 74 -4.20 -4.88 4.76
C THR A 74 -5.52 -5.65 4.75
N VAL A 75 -5.63 -6.70 3.92
CA VAL A 75 -6.82 -7.56 3.88
C VAL A 75 -7.08 -8.22 5.24
N ASN A 76 -6.02 -8.65 5.93
CA ASN A 76 -6.15 -9.24 7.28
C ASN A 76 -6.57 -8.23 8.34
N LEU A 77 -6.12 -6.97 8.26
CA LEU A 77 -6.59 -5.89 9.13
C LEU A 77 -8.08 -5.59 8.90
N VAL A 78 -8.51 -5.53 7.63
CA VAL A 78 -9.92 -5.35 7.26
C VAL A 78 -10.78 -6.50 7.80
N ARG A 79 -10.26 -7.73 7.74
CA ARG A 79 -10.95 -8.93 8.24
C ARG A 79 -10.87 -9.09 9.77
N GLY A 80 -10.10 -8.26 10.47
CA GLY A 80 -9.93 -8.35 11.92
C GLY A 80 -9.26 -9.65 12.37
N ARG A 81 -8.29 -10.18 11.60
CA ARG A 81 -7.57 -11.40 12.02
C ARG A 81 -6.63 -11.12 13.20
N SER A 82 -6.45 -12.10 14.08
CA SER A 82 -5.60 -11.99 15.28
C SER A 82 -4.12 -11.74 14.98
N ASP A 83 -3.62 -12.22 13.84
CA ASP A 83 -2.24 -12.07 13.38
C ASP A 83 -2.03 -10.82 12.51
N SER A 84 -3.10 -10.11 12.14
CA SER A 84 -3.08 -9.00 11.17
C SER A 84 -2.06 -7.92 11.52
N TYR A 85 -2.06 -7.46 12.77
CA TYR A 85 -1.18 -6.40 13.22
C TYR A 85 0.30 -6.82 13.26
N ARG A 86 0.59 -8.07 13.68
CA ARG A 86 1.94 -8.62 13.63
C ARG A 86 2.44 -8.72 12.19
N MET A 87 1.58 -9.19 11.29
CA MET A 87 1.88 -9.29 9.86
C MET A 87 2.19 -7.92 9.25
N SER A 88 1.43 -6.89 9.61
CA SER A 88 1.70 -5.51 9.19
C SER A 88 3.06 -5.02 9.68
N LEU A 89 3.38 -5.19 10.97
CA LEU A 89 4.69 -4.80 11.50
C LEU A 89 5.84 -5.52 10.80
N GLN A 90 5.71 -6.82 10.56
CA GLN A 90 6.74 -7.59 9.86
C GLN A 90 6.96 -7.09 8.44
N ALA A 91 5.89 -6.86 7.68
CA ALA A 91 5.97 -6.32 6.32
C ALA A 91 6.60 -4.92 6.30
N LEU A 92 6.23 -4.05 7.25
CA LEU A 92 6.75 -2.68 7.35
C LEU A 92 8.23 -2.66 7.73
N ILE A 93 8.63 -3.47 8.73
CA ILE A 93 10.04 -3.57 9.14
C ILE A 93 10.89 -4.12 7.99
N ALA A 94 10.46 -5.22 7.36
CA ALA A 94 11.18 -5.80 6.23
C ALA A 94 11.25 -4.82 5.04
N GLY A 95 10.15 -4.12 4.76
CA GLY A 95 10.08 -3.06 3.74
C GLY A 95 11.06 -1.92 4.00
N THR A 96 11.12 -1.41 5.23
CA THR A 96 12.07 -0.38 5.63
C THR A 96 13.51 -0.84 5.50
N LEU A 97 13.84 -2.06 5.94
CA LEU A 97 15.22 -2.58 5.87
C LEU A 97 15.68 -2.81 4.43
N VAL A 98 14.89 -3.51 3.63
CA VAL A 98 15.22 -3.79 2.22
C VAL A 98 15.25 -2.50 1.41
N GLY A 99 14.26 -1.64 1.61
CA GLY A 99 14.19 -0.34 0.95
C GLY A 99 15.35 0.57 1.33
N GLY A 100 15.70 0.66 2.62
CA GLY A 100 16.84 1.44 3.09
C GLY A 100 18.17 0.94 2.49
N LEU A 101 18.36 -0.38 2.41
CA LEU A 101 19.52 -0.97 1.73
C LEU A 101 19.55 -0.60 0.24
N HIS A 102 18.40 -0.62 -0.44
CA HIS A 102 18.30 -0.25 -1.84
C HIS A 102 18.65 1.23 -2.08
N ILE A 103 18.21 2.14 -1.21
CA ILE A 103 18.60 3.56 -1.25
C ILE A 103 20.11 3.71 -1.06
N TYR A 104 20.65 3.09 -0.01
CA TYR A 104 22.07 3.15 0.32
C TYR A 104 22.95 2.65 -0.84
N MET A 105 22.64 1.49 -1.40
CA MET A 105 23.37 0.94 -2.55
C MET A 105 23.24 1.83 -3.78
N SER A 106 22.07 2.41 -4.02
CA SER A 106 21.90 3.34 -5.14
C SER A 106 22.75 4.58 -4.98
N GLN A 107 22.73 5.24 -3.81
CA GLN A 107 23.57 6.40 -3.55
C GLN A 107 25.07 6.09 -3.66
N MET A 108 25.51 4.94 -3.13
CA MET A 108 26.91 4.52 -3.23
C MET A 108 27.37 4.26 -4.68
N LEU A 109 26.51 3.65 -5.51
CA LEU A 109 26.90 3.24 -6.86
C LEU A 109 26.75 4.35 -7.91
N ARG A 110 25.77 5.24 -7.77
CA ARG A 110 25.47 6.26 -8.80
C ARG A 110 25.48 7.71 -8.29
N GLY A 111 25.76 7.93 -7.00
CA GLY A 111 25.77 9.27 -6.38
C GLY A 111 24.38 9.91 -6.19
N ALA A 112 23.31 9.22 -6.57
CA ALA A 112 21.93 9.69 -6.47
C ALA A 112 21.00 8.53 -6.11
N SER A 113 19.87 8.83 -5.49
CA SER A 113 18.84 7.86 -5.19
C SER A 113 17.75 7.80 -6.26
N MET A 114 16.97 6.72 -6.24
CA MET A 114 15.83 6.52 -7.14
C MET A 114 14.54 7.07 -6.53
N PRO A 115 13.44 7.19 -7.29
CA PRO A 115 12.12 7.48 -6.74
C PRO A 115 11.63 6.47 -5.66
N VAL A 116 12.36 5.36 -5.47
CA VAL A 116 12.17 4.41 -4.36
C VAL A 116 12.27 5.08 -2.99
N ASP A 117 12.93 6.24 -2.87
CA ASP A 117 12.99 7.02 -1.63
C ASP A 117 11.60 7.31 -1.07
N ALA A 118 10.66 7.73 -1.92
CA ALA A 118 9.28 8.01 -1.53
C ALA A 118 8.57 6.76 -0.99
N VAL A 119 8.87 5.58 -1.54
CA VAL A 119 8.33 4.29 -1.08
C VAL A 119 8.84 4.00 0.33
N VAL A 120 10.14 4.17 0.57
CA VAL A 120 10.75 3.92 1.89
C VAL A 120 10.24 4.91 2.93
N TYR A 121 10.17 6.21 2.60
CA TYR A 121 9.66 7.23 3.52
C TYR A 121 8.20 6.97 3.89
N THR A 122 7.36 6.58 2.93
CA THR A 122 5.97 6.18 3.20
C THR A 122 5.92 4.94 4.11
N THR A 123 6.79 3.97 3.87
CA THR A 123 6.87 2.75 4.70
C THR A 123 7.30 3.06 6.13
N VAL A 124 8.30 3.93 6.31
CA VAL A 124 8.76 4.40 7.62
C VAL A 124 7.66 5.16 8.35
N LEU A 125 6.96 6.09 7.67
CA LEU A 125 5.83 6.81 8.25
C LEU A 125 4.77 5.84 8.76
N THR A 126 4.36 4.87 7.93
CA THR A 126 3.37 3.87 8.32
C THR A 126 3.88 2.98 9.46
N LEU A 127 5.16 2.60 9.45
CA LEU A 127 5.78 1.87 10.56
C LEU A 127 5.68 2.66 11.88
N VAL A 128 6.05 3.93 11.88
CA VAL A 128 5.95 4.80 13.06
C VAL A 128 4.51 4.86 13.55
N VAL A 129 3.54 5.08 12.67
CA VAL A 129 2.11 5.08 13.06
C VAL A 129 1.69 3.75 13.67
N PHE A 130 2.09 2.63 13.08
CA PHE A 130 1.78 1.32 13.64
C PHE A 130 2.44 1.12 15.00
N LEU A 131 3.70 1.50 15.19
CA LEU A 131 4.36 1.43 16.49
C LEU A 131 3.64 2.28 17.56
N LEU A 132 3.16 3.48 17.19
CA LEU A 132 2.36 4.32 18.08
C LEU A 132 1.04 3.64 18.50
N PHE A 133 0.40 2.85 17.63
CA PHE A 133 -0.79 2.07 18.02
C PHE A 133 -0.51 1.05 19.12
N LYS A 134 0.75 0.64 19.32
CA LYS A 134 1.09 -0.34 20.36
C LYS A 134 1.21 0.25 21.76
N ILE A 135 1.16 1.58 21.89
CA ILE A 135 1.13 2.24 23.21
C ILE A 135 -0.08 1.70 23.99
N PRO A 136 0.09 1.21 25.24
CA PRO A 136 -0.95 0.46 25.96
C PRO A 136 -2.33 1.14 25.98
N GLY A 137 -2.38 2.46 26.17
CA GLY A 137 -3.63 3.23 26.18
C GLY A 137 -4.35 3.28 24.82
N ILE A 138 -3.58 3.27 23.72
CA ILE A 138 -4.09 3.29 22.34
C ILE A 138 -4.50 1.88 21.91
N TRP A 139 -3.65 0.89 22.18
CA TRP A 139 -3.83 -0.50 21.76
C TRP A 139 -5.18 -1.07 22.24
N GLN A 140 -5.59 -0.75 23.47
CA GLN A 140 -6.89 -1.18 24.01
C GLN A 140 -8.09 -0.84 23.11
N GLY A 141 -8.03 0.29 22.38
CA GLY A 141 -9.07 0.68 21.45
C GLY A 141 -8.82 0.25 20.01
N VAL A 142 -7.55 0.24 19.57
CA VAL A 142 -7.18 0.02 18.16
C VAL A 142 -7.04 -1.46 17.80
N ASP A 143 -6.94 -2.36 18.78
CA ASP A 143 -6.81 -3.81 18.56
C ASP A 143 -7.76 -4.31 17.46
N PHE A 144 -7.17 -4.59 16.29
CA PHE A 144 -7.89 -4.92 15.07
C PHE A 144 -8.62 -6.27 15.19
N ALA A 145 -8.14 -7.16 16.05
CA ALA A 145 -8.75 -8.47 16.29
C ALA A 145 -10.06 -8.37 17.09
N LYS A 146 -10.25 -7.29 17.85
CA LYS A 146 -11.47 -7.03 18.64
C LYS A 146 -12.55 -6.31 17.84
N ALA A 147 -12.22 -5.86 16.63
CA ALA A 147 -13.17 -5.22 15.72
C ALA A 147 -13.92 -6.28 14.90
N LYS A 148 -15.24 -6.14 14.76
CA LYS A 148 -15.96 -6.92 13.75
C LYS A 148 -15.54 -6.45 12.34
N ALA A 149 -15.39 -7.40 11.41
CA ALA A 149 -14.91 -7.10 10.06
C ALA A 149 -15.79 -6.09 9.30
N ASP A 150 -17.10 -6.09 9.53
CA ASP A 150 -18.07 -5.14 8.97
C ASP A 150 -17.71 -3.67 9.27
N ARG A 151 -17.16 -3.40 10.45
CA ARG A 151 -16.72 -2.05 10.87
C ARG A 151 -15.48 -1.56 10.11
N ASN A 152 -14.68 -2.48 9.59
CA ASN A 152 -13.42 -2.17 8.92
C ASN A 152 -13.55 -2.17 7.38
N LYS A 153 -14.64 -2.71 6.83
CA LYS A 153 -14.91 -2.72 5.37
C LYS A 153 -14.84 -1.33 4.72
N PRO A 154 -15.38 -0.24 5.31
CA PRO A 154 -15.24 1.09 4.74
C PRO A 154 -13.77 1.50 4.55
N ALA A 155 -12.91 1.19 5.52
CA ALA A 155 -11.49 1.49 5.42
C ALA A 155 -10.81 0.69 4.30
N GLY A 156 -11.19 -0.57 4.11
CA GLY A 156 -10.73 -1.39 2.99
C GLY A 156 -11.18 -0.85 1.63
N GLY A 157 -12.43 -0.41 1.53
CA GLY A 157 -12.97 0.26 0.35
C GLY A 157 -12.24 1.57 0.03
N THR A 158 -12.02 2.42 1.04
CA THR A 158 -11.24 3.65 0.90
C THR A 158 -9.79 3.35 0.49
N ALA A 159 -9.13 2.36 1.10
CA ALA A 159 -7.78 1.96 0.73
C ALA A 159 -7.70 1.56 -0.75
N ALA A 160 -8.66 0.76 -1.24
CA ALA A 160 -8.74 0.38 -2.65
C ALA A 160 -8.94 1.60 -3.56
N ILE A 161 -9.88 2.49 -3.24
CA ILE A 161 -10.11 3.72 -4.03
C ILE A 161 -8.86 4.59 -4.08
N LEU A 162 -8.26 4.91 -2.94
CA LEU A 162 -7.10 5.79 -2.88
C LEU A 162 -5.89 5.17 -3.57
N LEU A 163 -5.68 3.86 -3.44
CA LEU A 163 -4.65 3.16 -4.20
C LEU A 163 -4.94 3.17 -5.70
N GLY A 164 -6.21 3.04 -6.10
CA GLY A 164 -6.65 3.17 -7.49
C GLY A 164 -6.36 4.55 -8.06
N ILE A 165 -6.72 5.62 -7.32
CA ILE A 165 -6.40 7.01 -7.70
C ILE A 165 -4.89 7.18 -7.84
N MET A 166 -4.11 6.75 -6.85
CA MET A 166 -2.64 6.82 -6.90
C MET A 166 -2.06 6.09 -8.12
N THR A 167 -2.61 4.93 -8.46
CA THR A 167 -2.20 4.14 -9.63
C THR A 167 -2.50 4.90 -10.93
N LEU A 168 -3.68 5.53 -11.05
CA LEU A 168 -4.05 6.33 -12.22
C LEU A 168 -3.21 7.61 -12.36
N THR A 169 -2.82 8.23 -11.24
CA THR A 169 -2.08 9.49 -11.25
C THR A 169 -0.58 9.31 -11.38
N ILE A 170 -0.05 8.09 -11.20
CA ILE A 170 1.40 7.84 -11.19
C ILE A 170 2.10 8.30 -12.47
N GLN A 171 1.42 8.18 -13.62
CA GLN A 171 1.98 8.56 -14.92
C GLN A 171 2.29 10.06 -14.99
N TYR A 172 1.48 10.87 -14.30
CA TYR A 172 1.65 12.31 -14.22
C TYR A 172 2.66 12.73 -13.15
N THR A 173 2.68 12.02 -12.02
CA THR A 173 3.59 12.37 -10.90
C THR A 173 5.01 11.82 -11.09
N MET A 174 5.16 10.73 -11.85
CA MET A 174 6.45 10.06 -12.07
C MET A 174 6.99 10.23 -13.49
N GLY A 175 6.22 10.80 -14.43
CA GLY A 175 6.63 10.94 -15.83
C GLY A 175 7.91 11.76 -16.01
N ALA A 176 8.06 12.86 -15.25
CA ALA A 176 9.26 13.71 -15.31
C ALA A 176 10.54 12.97 -14.90
N THR A 177 10.45 12.08 -13.90
CA THR A 177 11.61 11.30 -13.41
C THR A 177 11.92 10.07 -14.27
N HIS A 178 11.07 9.76 -15.25
CA HIS A 178 11.20 8.61 -16.15
C HIS A 178 11.32 9.01 -17.62
N THR A 179 11.73 10.26 -17.89
CA THR A 179 11.97 10.76 -19.25
C THR A 179 13.46 10.83 -19.53
N TRP A 180 13.94 10.06 -20.51
CA TRP A 180 15.34 10.05 -20.96
C TRP A 180 15.38 10.26 -22.48
N GLY A 181 16.26 11.15 -22.96
CA GLY A 181 16.39 11.41 -24.39
C GLY A 181 15.10 11.90 -25.07
N GLY A 182 14.20 12.56 -24.34
CA GLY A 182 12.90 13.00 -24.85
C GLY A 182 11.80 11.92 -24.88
N VAL A 183 12.11 10.69 -24.45
CA VAL A 183 11.16 9.56 -24.39
C VAL A 183 10.73 9.31 -22.95
N ASN A 184 9.43 9.30 -22.69
CA ASN A 184 8.86 9.00 -21.37
C ASN A 184 8.62 7.48 -21.22
N TYR A 185 9.46 6.82 -20.43
CA TYR A 185 9.41 5.38 -20.19
C TYR A 185 8.34 4.97 -19.17
N ALA A 186 7.78 5.91 -18.39
CA ALA A 186 6.62 5.59 -17.56
C ALA A 186 5.43 5.11 -18.43
N GLY A 187 5.36 5.59 -19.68
CA GLY A 187 4.34 5.19 -20.66
C GLY A 187 4.27 3.67 -20.91
N ALA A 188 5.35 2.92 -20.70
CA ALA A 188 5.37 1.47 -20.83
C ALA A 188 4.37 0.76 -19.89
N PHE A 189 4.07 1.38 -18.74
CA PHE A 189 3.13 0.84 -17.76
C PHE A 189 1.72 1.44 -17.87
N ASN A 190 1.46 2.33 -18.83
CA ASN A 190 0.22 3.12 -18.87
C ASN A 190 -1.04 2.24 -18.89
N THR A 191 -1.10 1.25 -19.79
CA THR A 191 -2.24 0.33 -19.89
C THR A 191 -2.44 -0.47 -18.60
N GLY A 192 -1.37 -1.05 -18.05
CA GLY A 192 -1.44 -1.85 -16.82
C GLY A 192 -1.88 -1.02 -15.61
N MET A 193 -1.36 0.19 -15.48
CA MET A 193 -1.72 1.13 -14.41
C MET A 193 -3.16 1.61 -14.57
N THR A 194 -3.61 1.89 -15.80
CA THR A 194 -4.99 2.29 -16.09
C THR A 194 -5.98 1.19 -15.70
N LEU A 195 -5.76 -0.03 -16.18
CA LEU A 195 -6.63 -1.17 -15.87
C LEU A 195 -6.66 -1.47 -14.36
N THR A 196 -5.49 -1.48 -13.72
CA THR A 196 -5.40 -1.73 -12.27
C THR A 196 -6.08 -0.61 -11.47
N GLY A 197 -5.85 0.65 -11.85
CA GLY A 197 -6.44 1.81 -11.21
C GLY A 197 -7.96 1.80 -11.27
N PHE A 198 -8.53 1.59 -12.47
CA PHE A 198 -9.98 1.42 -12.63
C PHE A 198 -10.52 0.20 -11.88
N GLY A 199 -9.82 -0.93 -11.92
CA GLY A 199 -10.20 -2.13 -11.18
C GLY A 199 -10.29 -1.89 -9.68
N LEU A 200 -9.34 -1.14 -9.11
CA LEU A 200 -9.32 -0.77 -7.70
C LEU A 200 -10.42 0.23 -7.33
N LEU A 201 -10.73 1.20 -8.21
CA LEU A 201 -11.86 2.12 -8.05
C LEU A 201 -13.19 1.35 -8.04
N LEU A 202 -13.38 0.42 -8.97
CA LEU A 202 -14.58 -0.42 -9.04
C LEU A 202 -14.69 -1.33 -7.82
N LEU A 203 -13.58 -1.96 -7.40
CA LEU A 203 -13.55 -2.79 -6.20
C LEU A 203 -13.96 -2.00 -4.96
N GLY A 204 -13.33 -0.84 -4.75
CA GLY A 204 -13.62 0.02 -3.60
C GLY A 204 -15.06 0.51 -3.60
N THR A 205 -15.57 0.97 -4.75
CA THR A 205 -16.96 1.39 -4.92
C THR A 205 -17.93 0.22 -4.69
N GLY A 206 -17.63 -0.97 -5.19
CA GLY A 206 -18.41 -2.18 -4.97
C GLY A 206 -18.52 -2.57 -3.49
N ILE A 207 -17.45 -2.37 -2.70
CA ILE A 207 -17.49 -2.58 -1.25
C ILE A 207 -18.51 -1.62 -0.61
N PHE A 208 -18.53 -0.34 -0.97
CA PHE A 208 -19.52 0.62 -0.44
C PHE A 208 -20.96 0.29 -0.85
N VAL A 209 -21.20 -0.05 -2.12
CA VAL A 209 -22.53 -0.43 -2.61
C VAL A 209 -23.04 -1.69 -1.90
N SER A 210 -22.16 -2.68 -1.68
CA SER A 210 -22.53 -3.90 -0.96
C SER A 210 -22.97 -3.61 0.49
N MET A 211 -22.33 -2.63 1.15
CA MET A 211 -22.71 -2.22 2.50
C MET A 211 -24.06 -1.50 2.53
N ALA A 212 -24.33 -0.62 1.56
CA ALA A 212 -25.60 0.08 1.46
C ALA A 212 -26.78 -0.90 1.33
N LYS A 213 -26.64 -1.92 0.47
CA LYS A 213 -27.66 -2.97 0.30
C LYS A 213 -27.90 -3.78 1.57
N VAL A 214 -26.85 -4.09 2.32
CA VAL A 214 -26.97 -4.80 3.61
C VAL A 214 -27.74 -3.95 4.61
N TRP A 215 -27.45 -2.64 4.67
CA TRP A 215 -28.14 -1.74 5.59
C TRP A 215 -29.61 -1.56 5.25
N GLU A 216 -29.94 -1.38 3.97
CA GLU A 216 -31.32 -1.30 3.49
C GLU A 216 -32.12 -2.57 3.82
N THR A 217 -31.52 -3.74 3.57
CA THR A 217 -32.14 -5.04 3.89
C THR A 217 -32.37 -5.19 5.39
N GLY A 218 -31.39 -4.80 6.21
CA GLY A 218 -31.50 -4.83 7.67
C GLY A 218 -32.63 -3.94 8.21
N PHE A 219 -32.75 -2.72 7.67
CA PHE A 219 -33.82 -1.80 8.04
C PHE A 219 -35.21 -2.35 7.69
N ARG A 220 -35.37 -2.92 6.48
CA ARG A 220 -36.64 -3.56 6.07
C ARG A 220 -37.06 -4.68 7.01
N LEU A 221 -36.11 -5.54 7.43
CA LEU A 221 -36.38 -6.64 8.36
C LEU A 221 -36.75 -6.15 9.77
N GLU A 222 -36.14 -5.07 10.24
CA GLU A 222 -36.46 -4.47 11.54
C GLU A 222 -37.85 -3.81 11.54
N VAL A 223 -38.21 -3.13 10.45
CA VAL A 223 -39.57 -2.58 10.26
C VAL A 223 -40.61 -3.71 10.24
N GLN A 224 -40.37 -4.81 9.52
CA GLN A 224 -41.27 -5.96 9.52
C GLN A 224 -41.47 -6.58 10.91
N LYS A 225 -40.42 -6.63 11.74
CA LYS A 225 -40.52 -7.14 13.13
C LYS A 225 -41.28 -6.23 14.08
N ARG A 226 -41.36 -4.92 13.80
CA ARG A 226 -42.09 -3.96 14.64
C ARG A 226 -43.57 -3.84 14.25
N GLY A 227 -43.93 -4.31 13.06
CA GLY A 227 -45.31 -4.32 12.56
C GLY A 227 -46.03 -5.68 12.70
N ALA A 228 -45.37 -6.69 13.28
CA ALA A 228 -45.91 -8.01 13.63
C ALA A 228 -45.99 -8.14 15.15
#